data_AF-A0A401FK90-F1
#
_entry.id   AF-A0A401FK90-F1
#
_cell.length_a   1.000
_cell.length_b   1.000
_cell.length_c   1.000
_cell.angle_alpha   90.00
_cell.angle_beta   90.00
_cell.angle_gamma   90.00
#
_symmetry.space_group_name_H-M   'P 1'
#
loop_
_entity.id
_entity.type
_entity.pdbx_description
1 polymer ?
#
loop_
_entity_poly.entity_id
_entity_poly.type
_entity_poly.pdbx_seq_one_letter_code
_entity_poly.pdbx_strand_id
1 'polypeptide(L)'
;MKTAVEKFVTLIINSDSPYSEIDRIYVTNLIFRLIGDGQGNETEDEEPVDLANDLVELAITRGKVEDSITAREILEDQLMDLLTPIPSTVNATFWNKYNVNPEAATDYFYQLSQTNDYIKTRAIAKNISYETKTQYGNLEITVNLSKPEKDPKAIAAAGKVKSNSYPVGPLAIENEGYLGRLGYAARSNHRVIRMMINGQPWGFQYSPYAYFGEHAIFLNQKHVPMTINMQTFGNLADIIHQFPHYFVGSNADLPIVGGSLLAQDHYQGGRHTFPMMKAAIDRKVDFGIDGLDAGIVKWPMSTIRLASSDATKVITAANNIFRVGKNILMNRLISVHIPMGLDIIQLRRLLEWTEISL
;
A
#
# COMPACT_ATOMS: atom_id res chain seq x y z
N MET A 1 8.78 16.27 -35.10
CA MET A 1 8.68 16.11 -33.63
C MET A 1 9.37 14.79 -33.28
N LYS A 2 9.33 14.29 -32.04
CA LYS A 2 9.93 12.99 -31.69
C LYS A 2 8.87 11.92 -31.53
N THR A 3 9.22 10.66 -31.75
CA THR A 3 8.30 9.55 -31.49
C THR A 3 8.21 9.21 -30.00
N ALA A 4 7.18 8.45 -29.60
CA ALA A 4 7.04 7.98 -28.22
C ALA A 4 8.27 7.17 -27.76
N VAL A 5 8.83 6.33 -28.65
CA VAL A 5 10.04 5.55 -28.39
C VAL A 5 11.22 6.47 -28.08
N GLU A 6 11.48 7.47 -28.92
CA GLU A 6 12.62 8.38 -28.74
C GLU A 6 12.51 9.17 -27.43
N LYS A 7 11.31 9.67 -27.11
CA LYS A 7 11.05 10.40 -25.87
C LYS A 7 11.20 9.48 -24.65
N PHE A 8 10.61 8.29 -24.67
CA PHE A 8 10.66 7.34 -23.56
C PHE A 8 12.08 6.83 -23.30
N VAL A 9 12.88 6.57 -24.34
CA VAL A 9 14.31 6.24 -24.17
C VAL A 9 15.06 7.37 -23.49
N THR A 10 14.81 8.63 -23.87
CA THR A 10 15.43 9.78 -23.20
C THR A 10 14.98 9.90 -21.74
N LEU A 11 13.71 9.64 -21.41
CA LEU A 11 13.24 9.62 -20.02
C LEU A 11 13.94 8.52 -19.21
N ILE A 12 14.09 7.31 -19.77
CA ILE A 12 14.80 6.19 -19.13
C ILE A 12 16.24 6.58 -18.79
N ILE A 13 16.97 7.14 -19.74
CA ILE A 13 18.38 7.53 -19.56
C ILE A 13 18.53 8.67 -18.54
N ASN A 14 17.54 9.57 -18.44
CA ASN A 14 17.57 10.70 -17.53
C ASN A 14 16.97 10.40 -16.14
N SER A 15 16.38 9.23 -15.93
CA SER A 15 15.84 8.82 -14.63
C SER A 15 16.91 8.20 -13.73
N ASP A 16 16.53 7.79 -12.53
CA ASP A 16 17.40 7.03 -11.62
C ASP A 16 17.63 5.56 -12.07
N SER A 17 17.24 5.21 -13.31
CA SER A 17 17.47 3.88 -13.89
C SER A 17 18.98 3.58 -14.01
N PRO A 18 19.39 2.31 -14.17
CA PRO A 18 20.80 1.96 -14.30
C PRO A 18 21.39 2.31 -15.69
N TYR A 19 20.62 2.93 -16.59
CA TYR A 19 21.04 3.20 -17.97
C TYR A 19 21.65 4.59 -18.10
N SER A 20 22.59 4.72 -19.05
CA SER A 20 23.23 5.98 -19.39
C SER A 20 23.13 6.25 -20.89
N GLU A 21 23.62 7.41 -21.34
CA GLU A 21 23.52 7.80 -22.76
C GLU A 21 24.20 6.79 -23.71
N ILE A 22 25.26 6.10 -23.27
CA ILE A 22 25.92 5.06 -24.08
C ILE A 22 24.99 3.86 -24.34
N ASP A 23 23.98 3.65 -23.49
CA ASP A 23 23.03 2.55 -23.56
C ASP A 23 21.81 2.87 -24.45
N ARG A 24 21.72 4.07 -25.06
CA ARG A 24 20.55 4.49 -25.83
C ARG A 24 20.07 3.46 -26.86
N ILE A 25 21.00 2.92 -27.65
CA ILE A 25 20.68 1.89 -28.66
C ILE A 25 20.19 0.61 -27.97
N TYR A 26 20.82 0.22 -26.86
CA TYR A 26 20.44 -0.95 -26.09
C TYR A 26 19.03 -0.81 -25.50
N VAL A 27 18.72 0.33 -24.85
CA VAL A 27 17.40 0.64 -24.29
C VAL A 27 16.33 0.70 -25.39
N THR A 28 16.65 1.29 -26.54
CA THR A 28 15.74 1.28 -27.71
C THR A 28 15.37 -0.16 -28.11
N ASN A 29 16.36 -1.06 -28.16
CA ASN A 29 16.12 -2.47 -28.49
C ASN A 29 15.37 -3.23 -27.39
N LEU A 30 15.49 -2.83 -26.11
CA LEU A 30 14.66 -3.38 -25.04
C LEU A 30 13.19 -2.99 -25.23
N ILE A 31 12.90 -1.75 -25.60
CA ILE A 31 11.54 -1.31 -25.93
C ILE A 31 11.00 -2.06 -27.14
N PHE A 32 11.77 -2.17 -28.24
CA PHE A 32 11.35 -2.93 -29.42
C PHE A 32 11.10 -4.41 -29.14
N ARG A 33 11.82 -5.02 -28.18
CA ARG A 33 11.51 -6.39 -27.74
C ARG A 33 10.08 -6.51 -27.20
N LEU A 34 9.60 -5.48 -26.50
CA LEU A 34 8.28 -5.46 -25.88
C LEU A 34 7.18 -5.10 -26.91
N ILE A 35 7.43 -4.11 -27.76
CA ILE A 35 6.39 -3.53 -28.63
C ILE A 35 6.52 -3.91 -30.12
N GLY A 36 7.58 -4.61 -30.50
CA GLY A 36 7.96 -4.86 -31.89
C GLY A 36 8.81 -3.73 -32.50
N ASP A 37 9.42 -4.02 -33.65
CA ASP A 37 10.40 -3.13 -34.28
C ASP A 37 9.74 -1.86 -34.87
N GLY A 38 10.45 -0.73 -34.77
CA GLY A 38 10.12 0.53 -35.44
C GLY A 38 9.63 1.63 -34.50
N GLN A 39 9.90 2.88 -34.86
CA GLN A 39 9.72 4.05 -33.99
C GLN A 39 8.27 4.47 -33.75
N GLY A 40 7.33 4.06 -34.61
CA GLY A 40 5.94 4.54 -34.55
C GLY A 40 5.78 5.95 -35.12
N ASN A 41 4.66 6.60 -34.78
CA ASN A 41 4.37 7.98 -35.19
C ASN A 41 4.94 8.99 -34.19
N GLU A 42 5.04 10.24 -34.61
CA GLU A 42 5.31 11.35 -33.71
C GLU A 42 4.14 11.54 -32.72
N THR A 43 4.44 11.95 -31.49
CA THR A 43 3.45 12.21 -30.43
C THR A 43 3.72 13.56 -29.77
N GLU A 44 2.66 14.19 -29.26
CA GLU A 44 2.74 15.40 -28.42
C GLU A 44 2.92 15.04 -26.94
N ASP A 45 2.71 13.78 -26.55
CA ASP A 45 2.84 13.33 -25.17
C ASP A 45 4.29 13.44 -24.67
N GLU A 46 4.45 13.82 -23.41
CA GLU A 46 5.76 14.02 -22.76
C GLU A 46 5.87 13.27 -21.43
N GLU A 47 4.74 12.97 -20.78
CA GLU A 47 4.73 12.31 -19.47
C GLU A 47 5.03 10.80 -19.61
N PRO A 48 5.78 10.20 -18.67
CA PRO A 48 6.17 8.79 -18.75
C PRO A 48 5.00 7.83 -19.00
N VAL A 49 3.88 8.03 -18.30
CA VAL A 49 2.71 7.14 -18.40
C VAL A 49 1.95 7.33 -19.72
N ASP A 50 1.88 8.55 -20.26
CA ASP A 50 1.26 8.76 -21.58
C ASP A 50 2.10 8.12 -22.67
N LEU A 51 3.42 8.30 -22.61
CA LEU A 51 4.34 7.63 -23.51
C LEU A 51 4.27 6.11 -23.40
N ALA A 52 4.16 5.56 -22.18
CA ALA A 52 3.96 4.13 -21.99
C ALA A 52 2.64 3.65 -22.64
N ASN A 53 1.56 4.42 -22.52
CA ASN A 53 0.27 4.12 -23.17
C ASN A 53 0.39 4.12 -24.71
N ASP A 54 1.07 5.12 -25.29
CA ASP A 54 1.37 5.17 -26.72
C ASP A 54 2.13 3.92 -27.20
N LEU A 55 3.11 3.47 -26.41
CA LEU A 55 3.90 2.27 -26.69
C LEU A 55 3.07 0.98 -26.55
N VAL A 56 2.13 0.93 -25.61
CA VAL A 56 1.17 -0.17 -25.46
C VAL A 56 0.25 -0.25 -26.68
N GLU A 57 -0.31 0.88 -27.14
CA GLU A 57 -1.12 0.91 -28.37
C GLU A 57 -0.31 0.45 -29.59
N LEU A 58 0.95 0.86 -29.68
CA LEU A 58 1.83 0.41 -30.75
C LEU A 58 2.07 -1.11 -30.70
N ALA A 59 2.22 -1.68 -29.50
CA ALA A 59 2.36 -3.13 -29.33
C ALA A 59 1.07 -3.89 -29.74
N ILE A 60 -0.11 -3.34 -29.44
CA ILE A 60 -1.41 -3.92 -29.82
C ILE A 60 -1.59 -3.91 -31.34
N THR A 61 -1.36 -2.76 -31.98
CA THR A 61 -1.49 -2.62 -33.44
C THR A 61 -0.53 -3.53 -34.20
N ARG A 62 0.64 -3.85 -33.61
CA ARG A 62 1.62 -4.79 -34.13
C ARG A 62 1.36 -6.26 -33.75
N GLY A 63 0.30 -6.54 -32.99
CA GLY A 63 -0.07 -7.88 -32.56
C GLY A 63 0.91 -8.52 -31.58
N LYS A 64 1.70 -7.73 -30.84
CA LYS A 64 2.62 -8.22 -29.80
C LYS A 64 1.91 -8.55 -28.49
N VAL A 65 0.86 -7.81 -28.17
CA VAL A 65 0.00 -8.04 -27.02
C VAL A 65 -1.47 -7.99 -27.47
N GLU A 66 -2.33 -8.70 -26.74
CA GLU A 66 -3.77 -8.60 -26.98
C GLU A 66 -4.32 -7.27 -26.43
N ASP A 67 -5.42 -6.80 -27.02
CA ASP A 67 -6.17 -5.67 -26.49
C ASP A 67 -7.07 -6.13 -25.32
N SER A 68 -6.47 -6.29 -24.14
CA SER A 68 -7.18 -6.60 -22.90
C SER A 68 -6.64 -5.76 -21.75
N ILE A 69 -7.46 -5.53 -20.72
CA ILE A 69 -7.08 -4.76 -19.53
C ILE A 69 -5.81 -5.35 -18.92
N THR A 70 -5.80 -6.68 -18.70
CA THR A 70 -4.66 -7.37 -18.10
C THR A 70 -3.39 -7.24 -18.96
N ALA A 71 -3.47 -7.43 -20.29
CA ALA A 71 -2.29 -7.41 -21.14
C ALA A 71 -1.70 -6.00 -21.27
N ARG A 72 -2.56 -4.98 -21.28
CA ARG A 72 -2.16 -3.56 -21.25
C ARG A 72 -1.41 -3.23 -19.96
N GLU A 73 -1.98 -3.58 -18.80
CA GLU A 73 -1.36 -3.35 -17.49
C GLU A 73 0.00 -4.05 -17.35
N ILE A 74 0.12 -5.31 -17.80
CA ILE A 74 1.38 -6.05 -17.77
C ILE A 74 2.45 -5.33 -18.60
N LEU A 75 2.12 -4.93 -19.83
CA LEU A 75 3.09 -4.28 -20.71
C LEU A 75 3.47 -2.88 -20.20
N GLU A 76 2.50 -2.11 -19.71
CA GLU A 76 2.72 -0.80 -19.10
C GLU A 76 3.72 -0.91 -17.92
N ASP A 77 3.49 -1.82 -16.97
CA ASP A 77 4.39 -2.02 -15.83
C ASP A 77 5.78 -2.49 -16.26
N GLN A 78 5.90 -3.29 -17.34
CA GLN A 78 7.20 -3.68 -17.91
C GLN A 78 7.94 -2.49 -18.54
N LEU A 79 7.24 -1.57 -19.20
CA LEU A 79 7.82 -0.35 -19.75
C LEU A 79 8.27 0.59 -18.63
N MET A 80 7.43 0.77 -17.61
CA MET A 80 7.76 1.58 -16.43
C MET A 80 8.87 0.96 -15.57
N ASP A 81 9.08 -0.35 -15.63
CA ASP A 81 10.22 -1.00 -14.98
C ASP A 81 11.56 -0.54 -15.56
N LEU A 82 11.62 -0.19 -16.85
CA LEU A 82 12.84 0.36 -17.47
C LEU A 82 13.25 1.72 -16.87
N LEU A 83 12.29 2.49 -16.37
CA LEU A 83 12.53 3.75 -15.64
C LEU A 83 12.91 3.51 -14.17
N THR A 84 12.70 2.29 -13.65
CA THR A 84 12.77 1.98 -12.22
C THR A 84 14.15 1.40 -11.85
N PRO A 85 14.87 1.99 -10.89
CA PRO A 85 16.14 1.44 -10.43
C PRO A 85 15.97 0.03 -9.85
N ILE A 86 17.00 -0.82 -9.94
CA ILE A 86 16.96 -2.16 -9.36
C ILE A 86 16.83 -2.11 -7.81
N PRO A 87 16.29 -3.16 -7.16
CA PRO A 87 16.01 -3.14 -5.72
C PRO A 87 17.21 -2.75 -4.83
N SER A 88 18.42 -3.17 -5.17
CA SER A 88 19.63 -2.82 -4.42
C SER A 88 19.91 -1.31 -4.43
N THR A 89 19.76 -0.64 -5.58
CA THR A 89 19.92 0.80 -5.71
C THR A 89 18.85 1.57 -4.93
N VAL A 90 17.59 1.14 -5.02
CA VAL A 90 16.48 1.78 -4.29
C VAL A 90 16.70 1.67 -2.77
N ASN A 91 17.07 0.48 -2.29
CA ASN A 91 17.33 0.26 -0.86
C ASN A 91 18.54 1.06 -0.36
N ALA A 92 19.65 1.06 -1.11
CA ALA A 92 20.83 1.84 -0.74
C ALA A 92 20.51 3.34 -0.67
N THR A 93 19.78 3.85 -1.67
CA THR A 93 19.39 5.27 -1.73
C THR A 93 18.44 5.64 -0.59
N PHE A 94 17.44 4.79 -0.31
CA PHE A 94 16.53 4.98 0.81
C PHE A 94 17.27 5.10 2.14
N TRP A 95 18.12 4.11 2.46
CA TRP A 95 18.83 4.10 3.74
C TRP A 95 19.91 5.19 3.85
N ASN A 96 20.53 5.58 2.74
CA ASN A 96 21.43 6.75 2.72
C ASN A 96 20.67 8.05 3.03
N LYS A 97 19.46 8.22 2.48
CA LYS A 97 18.60 9.39 2.79
C LYS A 97 18.08 9.33 4.22
N TYR A 98 17.74 8.14 4.70
CA TYR A 98 17.27 7.90 6.07
C TYR A 98 18.29 8.36 7.11
N ASN A 99 19.58 8.12 6.85
CA ASN A 99 20.68 8.59 7.71
C ASN A 99 20.77 10.11 7.82
N VAL A 100 20.20 10.86 6.86
CA VAL A 100 20.06 12.32 6.95
C VAL A 100 18.82 12.67 7.75
N ASN A 101 17.64 12.20 7.31
CA ASN A 101 16.43 12.16 8.12
C ASN A 101 15.43 11.11 7.55
N PRO A 102 14.51 10.56 8.37
CA PRO A 102 13.52 9.59 7.92
C PRO A 102 12.54 10.09 6.83
N GLU A 103 12.13 11.36 6.88
CA GLU A 103 11.22 11.99 5.90
C GLU A 103 11.82 12.02 4.49
N ALA A 104 13.11 12.32 4.36
CA ALA A 104 13.82 12.37 3.08
C ALA A 104 13.89 10.98 2.42
N ALA A 105 13.93 9.92 3.21
CA ALA A 105 13.87 8.55 2.70
C ALA A 105 12.47 8.22 2.17
N THR A 106 11.43 8.54 2.95
CA THR A 106 10.04 8.27 2.56
C THR A 106 9.59 9.15 1.40
N ASP A 107 10.00 10.41 1.34
CA ASP A 107 9.72 11.34 0.23
C ASP A 107 10.35 10.83 -1.07
N TYR A 108 11.63 10.40 -1.02
CA TYR A 108 12.28 9.77 -2.18
C TYR A 108 11.52 8.54 -2.67
N PHE A 109 11.18 7.63 -1.75
CA PHE A 109 10.51 6.39 -2.14
C PHE A 109 9.09 6.62 -2.64
N TYR A 110 8.38 7.61 -2.07
CA TYR A 110 7.05 8.00 -2.51
C TYR A 110 7.10 8.62 -3.89
N GLN A 111 8.02 9.56 -4.11
CA GLN A 111 8.25 10.18 -5.43
C GLN A 111 8.61 9.12 -6.47
N LEU A 112 9.55 8.22 -6.18
CA LEU A 112 9.89 7.12 -7.10
C LEU A 112 8.66 6.27 -7.45
N SER A 113 7.86 5.91 -6.44
CA SER A 113 6.66 5.09 -6.60
C SER A 113 5.55 5.80 -7.39
N GLN A 114 5.52 7.14 -7.40
CA GLN A 114 4.63 7.92 -8.25
C GLN A 114 5.17 8.03 -9.68
N THR A 115 6.45 8.35 -9.83
CA THR A 115 7.11 8.54 -11.13
C THR A 115 7.10 7.26 -11.97
N ASN A 116 7.32 6.11 -11.35
CA ASN A 116 7.27 4.83 -12.05
C ASN A 116 5.85 4.24 -12.17
N ASP A 117 4.84 5.01 -11.77
CA ASP A 117 3.41 4.64 -11.81
C ASP A 117 3.05 3.35 -11.06
N TYR A 118 3.86 2.95 -10.07
CA TYR A 118 3.45 1.91 -9.12
C TYR A 118 2.26 2.40 -8.27
N ILE A 119 2.33 3.63 -7.79
CA ILE A 119 1.19 4.36 -7.22
C ILE A 119 0.44 4.98 -8.39
N LYS A 120 -0.77 4.49 -8.65
CA LYS A 120 -1.60 4.89 -9.80
C LYS A 120 -2.23 6.27 -9.55
N THR A 121 -1.40 7.31 -9.51
CA THR A 121 -1.76 8.70 -9.15
C THR A 121 -2.93 9.22 -10.00
N ARG A 122 -2.95 8.91 -11.30
CA ARG A 122 -4.03 9.26 -12.22
C ARG A 122 -5.36 8.60 -11.88
N ALA A 123 -5.33 7.34 -11.44
CA ALA A 123 -6.52 6.63 -10.98
C ALA A 123 -6.98 7.19 -9.63
N ILE A 124 -6.04 7.46 -8.72
CA ILE A 124 -6.30 8.05 -7.39
C ILE A 124 -6.92 9.45 -7.52
N ALA A 125 -6.50 10.25 -8.50
CA ALA A 125 -7.05 11.59 -8.76
C ALA A 125 -8.56 11.57 -9.10
N LYS A 126 -9.10 10.41 -9.51
CA LYS A 126 -10.54 10.22 -9.75
C LYS A 126 -11.32 9.93 -8.47
N ASN A 127 -10.66 9.65 -7.36
CA ASN A 127 -11.33 9.38 -6.09
C ASN A 127 -12.15 10.60 -5.64
N ILE A 128 -13.30 10.34 -5.05
CA ILE A 128 -14.13 11.39 -4.47
C ILE A 128 -13.79 11.47 -2.99
N SER A 129 -13.39 12.64 -2.50
CA SER A 129 -13.16 12.88 -1.08
C SER A 129 -13.85 14.15 -0.62
N TYR A 130 -14.54 14.08 0.51
CA TYR A 130 -15.23 15.22 1.10
C TYR A 130 -15.28 15.11 2.63
N GLU A 131 -15.32 16.27 3.29
CA GLU A 131 -15.53 16.36 4.74
C GLU A 131 -17.01 16.60 5.06
N THR A 132 -17.49 15.99 6.14
CA THR A 132 -18.83 16.25 6.68
C THR A 132 -18.78 16.55 8.17
N LYS A 133 -19.51 17.59 8.59
CA LYS A 133 -19.58 17.99 10.00
C LYS A 133 -20.49 17.04 10.78
N THR A 134 -20.01 16.53 11.90
CA THR A 134 -20.79 15.67 12.80
C THR A 134 -20.61 16.10 14.25
N GLN A 135 -21.40 15.52 15.16
CA GLN A 135 -21.24 15.70 16.61
C GLN A 135 -19.88 15.20 17.16
N TYR A 136 -19.16 14.38 16.38
CA TYR A 136 -17.85 13.81 16.73
C TYR A 136 -16.68 14.53 16.05
N GLY A 137 -16.94 15.67 15.39
CA GLY A 137 -15.97 16.41 14.58
C GLY A 137 -16.24 16.27 13.07
N ASN A 138 -15.33 16.81 12.26
CA ASN A 138 -15.39 16.62 10.80
C ASN A 138 -14.97 15.19 10.48
N LEU A 139 -15.85 14.42 9.86
CA LEU A 139 -15.49 13.11 9.30
C LEU A 139 -15.05 13.28 7.86
N GLU A 140 -14.03 12.54 7.47
CA GLU A 140 -13.55 12.44 6.10
C GLU A 140 -14.20 11.22 5.45
N ILE A 141 -14.81 11.41 4.28
CA ILE A 141 -15.42 10.35 3.48
C ILE A 141 -14.68 10.29 2.15
N THR A 142 -14.19 9.11 1.80
CA THR A 142 -13.49 8.86 0.54
C THR A 142 -14.11 7.68 -0.18
N VAL A 143 -14.47 7.86 -1.45
CA VAL A 143 -14.89 6.81 -2.39
C VAL A 143 -13.72 6.50 -3.30
N ASN A 144 -13.18 5.29 -3.19
CA ASN A 144 -12.04 4.85 -3.98
C ASN A 144 -12.51 4.31 -5.33
N LEU A 145 -12.33 5.13 -6.37
CA LEU A 145 -12.59 4.80 -7.77
C LEU A 145 -11.32 4.38 -8.51
N SER A 146 -10.18 4.37 -7.83
CA SER A 146 -8.88 4.05 -8.42
C SER A 146 -8.61 2.56 -8.59
N LYS A 147 -9.29 1.73 -7.79
CA LYS A 147 -9.11 0.28 -7.86
C LYS A 147 -9.75 -0.26 -9.13
N PRO A 148 -9.01 -0.95 -10.02
CA PRO A 148 -9.57 -1.45 -11.27
C PRO A 148 -10.64 -2.51 -11.02
N GLU A 149 -11.68 -2.48 -11.83
CA GLU A 149 -12.64 -3.57 -11.92
C GLU A 149 -11.93 -4.85 -12.41
N LYS A 150 -12.39 -6.01 -11.95
CA LYS A 150 -11.79 -7.28 -12.38
C LYS A 150 -12.08 -7.51 -13.86
N ASP A 151 -11.05 -7.82 -14.63
CA ASP A 151 -11.17 -8.19 -16.05
C ASP A 151 -12.24 -9.28 -16.22
N PRO A 152 -13.28 -9.08 -17.05
CA PRO A 152 -14.31 -10.08 -17.32
C PRO A 152 -13.74 -11.43 -17.76
N LYS A 153 -12.62 -11.44 -18.51
CA LYS A 153 -11.90 -12.67 -18.88
C LYS A 153 -11.32 -13.36 -17.66
N ALA A 154 -10.77 -12.60 -16.70
CA ALA A 154 -10.26 -13.16 -15.45
C ALA A 154 -11.38 -13.77 -14.60
N ILE A 155 -12.55 -13.14 -14.55
CA ILE A 155 -13.74 -13.69 -13.88
C ILE A 155 -14.14 -15.04 -14.50
N ALA A 156 -14.20 -15.10 -15.83
CA ALA A 156 -14.55 -16.33 -16.56
C ALA A 156 -13.51 -17.46 -16.40
N ALA A 157 -12.22 -17.10 -16.28
CA ALA A 157 -11.12 -18.05 -16.14
C ALA A 157 -10.95 -18.57 -14.69
N ALA A 158 -11.32 -17.79 -13.68
CA ALA A 158 -11.12 -18.15 -12.26
C ALA A 158 -11.78 -19.47 -11.86
N GLY A 159 -12.88 -19.87 -12.50
CA GLY A 159 -13.54 -21.16 -12.27
C GLY A 159 -12.79 -22.39 -12.81
N LYS A 160 -11.70 -22.21 -13.57
CA LYS A 160 -11.03 -23.28 -14.33
C LYS A 160 -9.55 -23.50 -13.97
N VAL A 161 -8.97 -22.65 -13.11
CA VAL A 161 -7.52 -22.60 -12.89
C VAL A 161 -7.14 -23.38 -11.61
N LYS A 162 -6.21 -24.33 -11.74
CA LYS A 162 -5.48 -24.91 -10.60
C LYS A 162 -4.63 -23.82 -9.95
N SER A 163 -4.64 -23.72 -8.61
CA SER A 163 -3.95 -22.66 -7.87
C SER A 163 -2.48 -22.52 -8.31
N ASN A 164 -2.12 -21.40 -8.94
CA ASN A 164 -0.73 -21.04 -9.16
C ASN A 164 -0.09 -20.67 -7.81
N SER A 165 1.07 -21.25 -7.51
CA SER A 165 1.73 -21.18 -6.20
C SER A 165 2.61 -19.95 -5.99
N TYR A 166 2.84 -19.14 -7.02
CA TYR A 166 3.80 -18.03 -6.98
C TYR A 166 3.29 -16.76 -7.70
N PRO A 167 3.42 -15.57 -7.11
CA PRO A 167 3.70 -15.34 -5.69
C PRO A 167 2.57 -15.89 -4.81
N VAL A 168 2.88 -16.24 -3.56
CA VAL A 168 1.95 -16.94 -2.65
C VAL A 168 0.70 -16.11 -2.35
N GLY A 169 0.83 -14.79 -2.34
CA GLY A 169 -0.27 -13.86 -2.13
C GLY A 169 0.08 -12.44 -2.56
N PRO A 170 -0.89 -11.53 -2.61
CA PRO A 170 -0.72 -10.18 -3.15
C PRO A 170 0.20 -9.25 -2.34
N LEU A 171 0.55 -9.62 -1.11
CA LEU A 171 1.55 -8.92 -0.28
C LEU A 171 2.85 -9.71 -0.15
N ALA A 172 3.02 -10.82 -0.86
CA ALA A 172 4.24 -11.61 -0.79
C ALA A 172 5.40 -10.75 -1.33
N ILE A 173 6.57 -10.78 -0.69
CA ILE A 173 7.69 -9.93 -1.10
C ILE A 173 8.20 -10.26 -2.52
N GLU A 174 7.92 -11.48 -2.96
CA GLU A 174 8.16 -12.01 -4.30
C GLU A 174 7.33 -11.32 -5.39
N ASN A 175 6.41 -10.43 -5.03
CA ASN A 175 5.76 -9.52 -5.98
C ASN A 175 6.72 -8.47 -6.54
N GLU A 176 7.85 -8.17 -5.89
CA GLU A 176 8.84 -7.22 -6.40
C GLU A 176 9.37 -7.68 -7.78
N GLY A 177 9.06 -6.92 -8.84
CA GLY A 177 9.44 -7.28 -10.20
C GLY A 177 8.57 -8.35 -10.86
N TYR A 178 7.45 -8.76 -10.24
CA TYR A 178 6.62 -9.84 -10.79
C TYR A 178 5.85 -9.37 -12.03
N LEU A 179 5.90 -10.17 -13.11
CA LEU A 179 5.27 -9.83 -14.40
C LEU A 179 3.76 -9.62 -14.31
N GLY A 180 3.08 -10.30 -13.39
CA GLY A 180 1.62 -10.40 -13.39
C GLY A 180 1.10 -11.51 -14.29
N ARG A 181 -0.21 -11.73 -14.25
CA ARG A 181 -0.94 -12.69 -15.08
C ARG A 181 -2.44 -12.41 -15.02
N LEU A 182 -3.23 -13.07 -15.86
CA LEU A 182 -4.69 -13.01 -15.76
C LEU A 182 -5.16 -13.33 -14.33
N GLY A 183 -5.88 -12.38 -13.73
CA GLY A 183 -6.38 -12.48 -12.35
C GLY A 183 -5.34 -12.23 -11.25
N TYR A 184 -4.14 -11.73 -11.58
CA TYR A 184 -3.10 -11.38 -10.62
C TYR A 184 -2.29 -10.17 -11.09
N ALA A 185 -2.24 -9.11 -10.28
CA ALA A 185 -1.68 -7.82 -10.67
C ALA A 185 -0.24 -7.89 -11.19
N ALA A 186 0.06 -7.07 -12.20
CA ALA A 186 1.42 -6.77 -12.63
C ALA A 186 2.14 -5.93 -11.56
N ARG A 187 3.44 -6.18 -11.43
CA ARG A 187 4.32 -5.60 -10.41
C ARG A 187 5.76 -5.47 -10.91
N SER A 188 5.98 -5.36 -12.23
CA SER A 188 7.34 -5.29 -12.80
C SER A 188 8.10 -4.06 -12.28
N ASN A 189 7.47 -2.89 -12.28
CA ASN A 189 7.97 -1.63 -11.71
C ASN A 189 7.91 -1.57 -10.16
N HIS A 190 7.37 -2.58 -9.47
CA HIS A 190 7.22 -2.56 -8.02
C HIS A 190 8.57 -2.74 -7.31
N ARG A 191 8.79 -1.99 -6.22
CA ARG A 191 9.96 -2.09 -5.34
C ARG A 191 9.53 -2.10 -3.87
N VAL A 192 10.31 -2.80 -3.04
CA VAL A 192 10.08 -2.94 -1.61
C VAL A 192 11.35 -2.55 -0.84
N ILE A 193 11.21 -1.66 0.15
CA ILE A 193 12.30 -1.34 1.06
C ILE A 193 12.45 -2.48 2.07
N ARG A 194 13.65 -3.03 2.19
CA ARG A 194 14.03 -4.04 3.17
C ARG A 194 14.34 -3.34 4.49
N MET A 195 13.67 -3.77 5.56
CA MET A 195 13.83 -3.17 6.88
C MET A 195 13.75 -4.23 7.99
N MET A 196 14.09 -3.84 9.21
CA MET A 196 13.98 -4.69 10.39
C MET A 196 12.91 -4.13 11.31
N ILE A 197 12.00 -4.97 11.78
CA ILE A 197 11.03 -4.64 12.82
C ILE A 197 11.17 -5.65 13.95
N ASN A 198 11.54 -5.19 15.14
CA ASN A 198 11.91 -5.96 16.31
C ASN A 198 12.88 -7.11 16.00
N GLY A 199 13.91 -6.80 15.22
CA GLY A 199 14.94 -7.77 14.84
C GLY A 199 14.47 -8.86 13.87
N GLN A 200 13.26 -8.77 13.32
CA GLN A 200 12.79 -9.63 12.23
C GLN A 200 12.84 -8.88 10.89
N PRO A 201 13.01 -9.58 9.76
CA PRO A 201 13.05 -8.96 8.45
C PRO A 201 11.64 -8.67 7.92
N TRP A 202 11.43 -7.44 7.47
CA TRP A 202 10.17 -6.92 6.91
C TRP A 202 10.42 -6.20 5.58
N GLY A 203 9.33 -5.95 4.86
CA GLY A 203 9.29 -5.10 3.68
C GLY A 203 8.43 -3.87 3.93
N PHE A 204 8.74 -2.76 3.27
CA PHE A 204 7.91 -1.56 3.23
C PHE A 204 7.61 -1.21 1.77
N GLN A 205 6.32 -1.06 1.46
CA GLN A 205 5.80 -0.56 0.19
C GLN A 205 4.67 0.45 0.41
N TYR A 206 4.33 1.23 -0.62
CA TYR A 206 3.08 1.98 -0.63
C TYR A 206 1.92 1.14 -1.19
N SER A 207 0.70 1.55 -0.88
CA SER A 207 -0.51 1.05 -1.54
C SER A 207 -0.61 1.66 -2.95
N PRO A 208 -0.78 0.85 -4.01
CA PRO A 208 -0.91 1.37 -5.37
C PRO A 208 -2.22 2.13 -5.61
N TYR A 209 -3.24 1.88 -4.78
CA TYR A 209 -4.60 2.44 -4.86
C TYR A 209 -4.97 3.11 -3.54
N ALA A 210 -4.20 4.14 -3.18
CA ALA A 210 -4.24 4.75 -1.85
C ALA A 210 -5.52 5.55 -1.55
N TYR A 211 -5.91 5.59 -0.28
CA TYR A 211 -7.02 6.42 0.22
C TYR A 211 -6.57 7.80 0.70
N PHE A 212 -5.28 7.93 1.02
CA PHE A 212 -4.62 9.15 1.51
C PHE A 212 -3.15 9.15 1.05
N GLY A 213 -2.47 10.29 1.14
CA GLY A 213 -1.06 10.43 0.75
C GLY A 213 -0.14 9.49 1.54
N GLU A 214 0.84 8.88 0.87
CA GLU A 214 1.81 7.97 1.51
C GLU A 214 1.17 6.80 2.29
N HIS A 215 0.04 6.25 1.84
CA HIS A 215 -0.54 5.03 2.42
C HIS A 215 0.47 3.88 2.35
N ALA A 216 1.11 3.60 3.47
CA ALA A 216 2.19 2.63 3.64
C ALA A 216 1.66 1.26 4.07
N ILE A 217 2.35 0.22 3.63
CA ILE A 217 2.15 -1.18 4.00
C ILE A 217 3.50 -1.75 4.43
N PHE A 218 3.57 -2.24 5.66
CA PHE A 218 4.71 -2.97 6.20
C PHE A 218 4.37 -4.45 6.19
N LEU A 219 5.04 -5.24 5.37
CA LEU A 219 4.74 -6.67 5.16
C LEU A 219 5.80 -7.56 5.81
N ASN A 220 5.37 -8.61 6.49
CA ASN A 220 6.29 -9.62 6.98
C ASN A 220 6.89 -10.35 5.77
N GLN A 221 8.22 -10.50 5.74
CA GLN A 221 8.86 -11.22 4.64
C GLN A 221 8.48 -12.71 4.64
N LYS A 222 8.13 -13.26 5.80
CA LYS A 222 7.58 -14.61 5.88
C LYS A 222 6.09 -14.56 5.60
N HIS A 223 5.61 -15.48 4.77
CA HIS A 223 4.19 -15.68 4.55
C HIS A 223 3.56 -16.41 5.74
N VAL A 224 3.23 -15.67 6.79
CA VAL A 224 2.58 -16.19 8.01
C VAL A 224 1.25 -15.48 8.22
N PRO A 225 0.20 -16.18 8.68
CA PRO A 225 -1.08 -15.56 8.97
C PRO A 225 -0.97 -14.43 10.00
N MET A 226 -1.77 -13.39 9.78
CA MET A 226 -1.86 -12.24 10.67
C MET A 226 -2.31 -12.67 12.07
N THR A 227 -1.61 -12.20 13.10
CA THR A 227 -1.96 -12.46 14.51
C THR A 227 -1.77 -11.20 15.33
N ILE A 228 -2.74 -10.89 16.19
CA ILE A 228 -2.64 -9.78 17.13
C ILE A 228 -2.23 -10.29 18.51
N ASN A 229 -1.10 -9.80 19.02
CA ASN A 229 -0.53 -10.15 20.32
C ASN A 229 0.43 -9.04 20.81
N MET A 230 1.16 -9.29 21.90
CA MET A 230 2.16 -8.36 22.45
C MET A 230 3.21 -7.94 21.41
N GLN A 231 3.67 -8.87 20.57
CA GLN A 231 4.65 -8.61 19.51
C GLN A 231 4.11 -7.59 18.50
N THR A 232 2.81 -7.67 18.17
CA THR A 232 2.16 -6.68 17.29
C THR A 232 2.35 -5.26 17.81
N PHE A 233 2.08 -5.01 19.10
CA PHE A 233 2.23 -3.68 19.68
C PHE A 233 3.69 -3.23 19.73
N GLY A 234 4.61 -4.15 20.01
CA GLY A 234 6.04 -3.88 19.87
C GLY A 234 6.42 -3.50 18.45
N ASN A 235 5.87 -4.19 17.44
CA ASN A 235 6.18 -3.93 16.03
C ASN A 235 5.67 -2.55 15.60
N LEU A 236 4.45 -2.18 16.00
CA LEU A 236 3.90 -0.86 15.73
C LEU A 236 4.74 0.24 16.37
N ALA A 237 5.19 0.06 17.62
CA ALA A 237 6.06 1.03 18.29
C ALA A 237 7.42 1.18 17.61
N ASP A 238 8.04 0.09 17.17
CA ASP A 238 9.33 0.13 16.45
C ASP A 238 9.19 0.83 15.08
N ILE A 239 8.09 0.59 14.36
CA ILE A 239 7.80 1.33 13.11
C ILE A 239 7.68 2.83 13.37
N ILE A 240 6.95 3.25 14.41
CA ILE A 240 6.83 4.67 14.78
C ILE A 240 8.19 5.25 15.17
N HIS A 241 9.04 4.48 15.84
CA HIS A 241 10.38 4.93 16.19
C HIS A 241 11.24 5.17 14.94
N GLN A 242 11.11 4.31 13.92
CA GLN A 242 11.82 4.46 12.65
C GLN A 242 11.23 5.59 11.77
N PHE A 243 9.90 5.75 11.76
CA PHE A 243 9.20 6.73 10.94
C PHE A 243 8.25 7.59 11.81
N PRO A 244 8.78 8.57 12.57
CA PRO A 244 8.01 9.32 13.56
C PRO A 244 6.93 10.24 12.96
N HIS A 245 7.04 10.57 11.69
CA HIS A 245 6.05 11.34 10.92
C HIS A 245 4.88 10.49 10.41
N TYR A 246 4.94 9.16 10.56
CA TYR A 246 3.88 8.25 10.17
C TYR A 246 3.03 7.79 11.35
N PHE A 247 1.76 7.54 11.09
CA PHE A 247 0.96 6.66 11.94
C PHE A 247 1.14 5.21 11.46
N VAL A 248 0.85 4.25 12.33
CA VAL A 248 0.77 2.84 11.96
C VAL A 248 -0.32 2.12 12.76
N GLY A 249 -0.94 1.14 12.15
CA GLY A 249 -2.01 0.33 12.73
C GLY A 249 -2.06 -1.06 12.11
N SER A 250 -2.92 -1.88 12.69
CA SER A 250 -3.12 -3.26 12.30
C SER A 250 -4.60 -3.58 12.37
N ASN A 251 -5.13 -4.28 11.36
CA ASN A 251 -6.48 -4.82 11.42
C ASN A 251 -6.56 -5.97 12.44
N ALA A 252 -7.75 -6.33 12.90
CA ALA A 252 -7.91 -7.51 13.77
C ALA A 252 -7.62 -8.84 13.02
N ASP A 253 -7.21 -9.87 13.76
CA ASP A 253 -7.04 -11.26 13.28
C ASP A 253 -8.38 -12.01 13.13
N LEU A 254 -9.45 -11.33 12.71
CA LEU A 254 -10.82 -11.87 12.69
C LEU A 254 -11.39 -11.97 11.25
N PRO A 255 -12.04 -13.07 10.85
CA PRO A 255 -12.51 -13.29 9.47
C PRO A 255 -13.39 -12.20 8.86
N ILE A 256 -14.12 -11.45 9.69
CA ILE A 256 -15.16 -10.50 9.23
C ILE A 256 -14.58 -9.05 9.12
N VAL A 257 -13.31 -8.78 9.48
CA VAL A 257 -12.82 -7.38 9.62
C VAL A 257 -12.34 -6.96 8.25
N GLY A 258 -12.86 -5.83 7.76
CA GLY A 258 -12.78 -5.41 6.36
C GLY A 258 -11.39 -5.56 5.73
N GLY A 259 -11.37 -6.03 4.48
CA GLY A 259 -10.22 -5.99 3.56
C GLY A 259 -8.96 -6.74 3.96
N SER A 260 -8.86 -7.31 5.17
CA SER A 260 -7.64 -7.95 5.66
C SER A 260 -7.24 -9.14 4.82
N LEU A 261 -6.01 -9.12 4.30
CA LEU A 261 -5.34 -10.28 3.75
C LEU A 261 -4.82 -11.14 4.89
N LEU A 262 -5.73 -11.83 5.59
CA LEU A 262 -5.42 -12.58 6.83
C LEU A 262 -4.35 -13.67 6.65
N ALA A 263 -4.11 -14.10 5.41
CA ALA A 263 -3.08 -15.07 5.07
C ALA A 263 -1.64 -14.57 5.27
N GLN A 264 -1.43 -13.24 5.30
CA GLN A 264 -0.10 -12.65 5.47
C GLN A 264 -0.10 -11.51 6.49
N ASP A 265 0.81 -11.58 7.45
CA ASP A 265 1.02 -10.58 8.48
C ASP A 265 1.56 -9.28 7.89
N HIS A 266 0.85 -8.19 8.15
CA HIS A 266 1.16 -6.85 7.65
C HIS A 266 0.58 -5.77 8.55
N TYR A 267 1.19 -4.59 8.50
CA TYR A 267 0.70 -3.37 9.13
C TYR A 267 0.45 -2.30 8.08
N GLN A 268 -0.46 -1.38 8.38
CA GLN A 268 -0.79 -0.26 7.52
C GLN A 268 -0.48 1.05 8.23
N GLY A 269 0.03 2.02 7.50
CA GLY A 269 0.42 3.30 8.07
C GLY A 269 0.53 4.39 7.02
N GLY A 270 1.27 5.44 7.34
CA GLY A 270 1.61 6.51 6.40
C GLY A 270 1.46 7.90 7.00
N ARG A 271 1.54 8.92 6.14
CA ARG A 271 1.45 10.33 6.54
C ARG A 271 0.02 10.85 6.40
N HIS A 272 -0.79 10.69 7.44
CA HIS A 272 -2.11 11.31 7.52
C HIS A 272 -2.56 11.54 8.96
N THR A 273 -3.32 12.61 9.20
CA THR A 273 -3.94 12.86 10.51
C THR A 273 -5.45 12.64 10.42
N PHE A 274 -5.90 11.44 10.78
CA PHE A 274 -7.31 11.09 10.74
C PHE A 274 -8.15 11.90 11.75
N PRO A 275 -9.46 12.09 11.48
CA PRO A 275 -10.37 12.76 12.42
C PRO A 275 -10.34 12.18 13.84
N MET A 276 -10.22 10.86 13.96
CA MET A 276 -10.12 10.14 15.23
C MET A 276 -8.86 10.49 16.03
N MET A 277 -7.75 10.80 15.36
CA MET A 277 -6.51 11.25 16.03
C MET A 277 -6.69 12.65 16.63
N LYS A 278 -7.51 13.49 15.97
CA LYS A 278 -7.85 14.85 16.42
C LYS A 278 -8.94 14.87 17.50
N ALA A 279 -9.73 13.80 17.62
CA ALA A 279 -10.87 13.75 18.53
C ALA A 279 -10.45 13.94 20.01
N ALA A 280 -11.26 14.65 20.78
CA ALA A 280 -10.98 14.91 22.19
C ALA A 280 -11.20 13.66 23.06
N ILE A 281 -10.63 13.66 24.27
CA ILE A 281 -11.00 12.70 25.31
C ILE A 281 -12.33 13.14 25.92
N ASP A 282 -13.33 12.25 25.87
CA ASP A 282 -14.64 12.43 26.50
C ASP A 282 -14.58 12.09 27.99
N ARG A 283 -13.95 10.96 28.33
CA ARG A 283 -13.84 10.48 29.72
C ARG A 283 -12.48 9.86 29.99
N LYS A 284 -11.77 10.35 31.02
CA LYS A 284 -10.51 9.73 31.47
C LYS A 284 -10.75 8.33 32.05
N VAL A 285 -9.78 7.43 31.84
CA VAL A 285 -9.76 6.08 32.40
C VAL A 285 -8.41 5.87 33.06
N ASP A 286 -8.41 5.35 34.28
CA ASP A 286 -7.19 5.00 34.99
C ASP A 286 -6.96 3.49 34.90
N PHE A 287 -5.78 3.10 34.41
CA PHE A 287 -5.34 1.71 34.32
C PHE A 287 -4.46 1.30 35.52
N GLY A 288 -4.21 2.19 36.48
CA GLY A 288 -3.31 1.95 37.60
C GLY A 288 -1.84 1.85 37.19
N ILE A 289 -1.48 2.40 36.03
CA ILE A 289 -0.11 2.40 35.49
C ILE A 289 0.42 3.83 35.60
N ASP A 290 1.41 4.02 36.47
CA ASP A 290 2.02 5.34 36.69
C ASP A 290 2.60 5.90 35.37
N GLY A 291 2.36 7.18 35.10
CA GLY A 291 2.78 7.86 33.87
C GLY A 291 2.08 7.40 32.58
N LEU A 292 0.96 6.68 32.66
CA LEU A 292 0.10 6.37 31.52
C LEU A 292 -1.19 7.21 31.60
N ASP A 293 -1.39 8.08 30.61
CA ASP A 293 -2.66 8.74 30.38
C ASP A 293 -3.55 7.85 29.51
N ALA A 294 -4.81 7.68 29.91
CA ALA A 294 -5.79 6.97 29.11
C ALA A 294 -7.17 7.62 29.17
N GLY A 295 -7.98 7.41 28.12
CA GLY A 295 -9.34 7.91 28.09
C GLY A 295 -10.16 7.43 26.92
N ILE A 296 -11.48 7.41 27.12
CA ILE A 296 -12.47 7.21 26.07
C ILE A 296 -12.48 8.45 25.19
N VAL A 297 -12.33 8.25 23.88
CA VAL A 297 -12.33 9.31 22.87
C VAL A 297 -13.77 9.64 22.49
N LYS A 298 -14.05 10.93 22.26
CA LYS A 298 -15.32 11.41 21.73
C LYS A 298 -15.46 11.00 20.25
N TRP A 299 -15.86 9.76 20.03
CA TRP A 299 -15.92 9.12 18.71
C TRP A 299 -17.22 8.29 18.58
N PRO A 300 -17.77 8.06 17.37
CA PRO A 300 -19.03 7.31 17.19
C PRO A 300 -18.96 5.87 17.71
N MET A 301 -17.74 5.33 17.77
CA MET A 301 -17.41 4.04 18.36
C MET A 301 -16.65 4.33 19.67
N SER A 302 -16.85 3.53 20.73
CA SER A 302 -16.10 3.50 22.03
C SER A 302 -14.57 3.57 22.01
N THR A 303 -13.94 4.58 21.45
CA THR A 303 -12.50 4.65 21.16
C THR A 303 -11.63 4.78 22.45
N ILE A 304 -10.48 4.11 22.65
CA ILE A 304 -9.59 4.35 23.82
C ILE A 304 -8.21 4.88 23.43
N ARG A 305 -7.89 6.09 23.85
CA ARG A 305 -6.54 6.62 23.66
C ARG A 305 -5.67 6.21 24.84
N LEU A 306 -4.45 5.79 24.53
CA LEU A 306 -3.37 5.56 25.48
C LEU A 306 -2.21 6.49 25.11
N ALA A 307 -1.60 7.15 26.09
CA ALA A 307 -0.47 8.05 25.89
C ALA A 307 0.51 7.96 27.07
N SER A 308 1.80 7.89 26.77
CA SER A 308 2.88 7.84 27.76
C SER A 308 4.19 8.20 27.04
N SER A 309 5.14 8.79 27.77
CA SER A 309 6.50 9.00 27.28
C SER A 309 7.32 7.70 27.23
N ASP A 310 6.84 6.64 27.88
CA ASP A 310 7.39 5.28 27.84
C ASP A 310 6.46 4.37 27.02
N ALA A 311 6.95 3.94 25.85
CA ALA A 311 6.24 3.06 24.93
C ALA A 311 5.87 1.72 25.58
N THR A 312 6.67 1.22 26.52
CA THR A 312 6.44 -0.05 27.22
C THR A 312 5.11 -0.04 27.98
N LYS A 313 4.75 1.10 28.57
CA LYS A 313 3.49 1.29 29.28
C LYS A 313 2.30 1.22 28.32
N VAL A 314 2.41 1.89 27.18
CA VAL A 314 1.37 1.86 26.12
C VAL A 314 1.19 0.45 25.59
N ILE A 315 2.29 -0.23 25.24
CA ILE A 315 2.30 -1.61 24.74
C ILE A 315 1.65 -2.56 25.75
N THR A 316 2.01 -2.44 27.04
CA THR A 316 1.47 -3.28 28.11
C THR A 316 -0.03 -3.07 28.30
N ALA A 317 -0.48 -1.81 28.39
CA ALA A 317 -1.88 -1.47 28.53
C ALA A 317 -2.70 -1.93 27.31
N ALA A 318 -2.17 -1.71 26.10
CA ALA A 318 -2.76 -2.20 24.86
C ALA A 318 -2.94 -3.73 24.91
N ASN A 319 -1.87 -4.48 25.15
CA ASN A 319 -1.96 -5.94 25.21
C ASN A 319 -2.96 -6.44 26.27
N ASN A 320 -3.07 -5.77 27.41
CA ASN A 320 -4.08 -6.10 28.43
C ASN A 320 -5.51 -5.87 27.92
N ILE A 321 -5.77 -4.71 27.29
CA ILE A 321 -7.07 -4.40 26.67
C ILE A 321 -7.42 -5.44 25.60
N PHE A 322 -6.47 -5.77 24.73
CA PHE A 322 -6.66 -6.76 23.68
C PHE A 322 -7.01 -8.14 24.25
N ARG A 323 -6.29 -8.62 25.27
CA ARG A 323 -6.55 -9.92 25.92
C ARG A 323 -7.93 -9.97 26.56
N VAL A 324 -8.34 -8.92 27.26
CA VAL A 324 -9.68 -8.83 27.86
C VAL A 324 -10.75 -8.80 26.78
N GLY A 325 -10.58 -7.99 25.73
CA GLY A 325 -11.51 -7.90 24.60
C GLY A 325 -11.68 -9.23 23.86
N LYS A 326 -10.58 -9.94 23.59
CA LYS A 326 -10.61 -11.27 22.95
C LYS A 326 -11.39 -12.29 23.79
N ASN A 327 -11.20 -12.29 25.10
CA ASN A 327 -11.95 -13.18 26.00
C ASN A 327 -13.45 -12.87 26.02
N ILE A 328 -13.84 -11.59 25.99
CA ILE A 328 -15.25 -11.18 25.94
C ILE A 328 -15.90 -11.64 24.63
N LEU A 329 -15.17 -11.50 23.51
CA LEU A 329 -15.64 -11.92 22.18
C LEU A 329 -15.69 -13.45 22.03
N MET A 330 -14.77 -14.19 22.65
CA MET A 330 -14.72 -15.66 22.55
C MET A 330 -15.65 -16.40 23.53
N ASN A 331 -16.01 -15.82 24.68
CA ASN A 331 -16.84 -16.47 25.70
C ASN A 331 -18.37 -16.31 25.51
N ARG A 332 -18.85 -15.78 24.38
CA ARG A 332 -20.30 -15.66 24.09
C ARG A 332 -20.62 -16.06 22.65
N LEU A 333 -21.03 -17.31 22.43
CA LEU A 333 -21.89 -17.69 21.30
C LEU A 333 -23.32 -17.24 21.61
N ILE A 334 -23.57 -15.93 21.59
CA ILE A 334 -24.91 -15.33 21.78
C ILE A 334 -25.02 -14.10 20.89
N SER A 335 -26.01 -14.09 19.99
CA SER A 335 -26.40 -12.87 19.26
C SER A 335 -26.95 -11.84 20.24
N VAL A 336 -26.24 -10.73 20.46
CA VAL A 336 -26.76 -9.59 21.22
C VAL A 336 -26.30 -8.30 20.56
N HIS A 337 -27.25 -7.41 20.29
CA HIS A 337 -27.07 -6.10 19.69
C HIS A 337 -26.68 -5.07 20.78
N ILE A 338 -25.44 -4.53 20.77
CA ILE A 338 -24.99 -3.40 21.60
C ILE A 338 -23.89 -2.61 20.83
N PRO A 339 -23.95 -1.26 20.71
CA PRO A 339 -23.04 -0.47 19.86
C PRO A 339 -21.90 0.17 20.67
N MET A 340 -20.63 -0.21 20.41
CA MET A 340 -19.42 0.30 21.09
C MET A 340 -18.14 -0.05 20.28
N GLY A 341 -17.06 0.77 20.28
CA GLY A 341 -15.76 0.46 19.63
C GLY A 341 -14.53 1.36 19.87
N LEU A 342 -13.41 0.76 20.31
CA LEU A 342 -12.10 1.32 20.69
C LEU A 342 -11.14 1.71 19.53
N ASP A 343 -10.27 2.75 19.66
CA ASP A 343 -8.95 2.89 19.00
C ASP A 343 -8.01 3.67 19.93
N ILE A 344 -6.84 3.18 20.35
CA ILE A 344 -5.82 2.42 19.65
C ILE A 344 -5.71 1.02 20.29
N ILE A 345 -6.53 0.15 19.74
CA ILE A 345 -6.37 -1.27 19.37
C ILE A 345 -7.56 -1.47 18.45
N GLN A 346 -7.33 -1.70 17.16
CA GLN A 346 -8.43 -2.02 16.25
C GLN A 346 -8.91 -3.46 16.53
N LEU A 347 -9.74 -3.61 17.55
CA LEU A 347 -10.73 -4.68 17.68
C LEU A 347 -12.09 -4.06 17.33
N ARG A 348 -12.32 -3.84 16.02
CA ARG A 348 -13.61 -3.78 15.27
C ARG A 348 -14.78 -3.01 15.95
N ARG A 349 -15.48 -2.05 15.36
CA ARG A 349 -15.88 -1.83 13.94
C ARG A 349 -15.20 -0.59 13.37
N LEU A 350 -14.36 -0.79 12.36
CA LEU A 350 -14.28 0.16 11.26
C LEU A 350 -15.67 0.24 10.62
N LEU A 351 -16.05 1.43 10.15
CA LEU A 351 -17.12 1.62 9.19
C LEU A 351 -17.12 0.46 8.19
N GLU A 352 -18.31 -0.06 7.93
CA GLU A 352 -18.57 -0.92 6.79
C GLU A 352 -17.95 -0.28 5.54
N TRP A 353 -16.84 -0.84 5.07
CA TRP A 353 -16.51 -0.85 3.66
C TRP A 353 -17.25 -2.05 3.08
N THR A 354 -18.58 -1.98 3.08
CA THR A 354 -19.40 -2.86 2.26
C THR A 354 -19.29 -2.36 0.83
N GLU A 355 -18.85 -3.25 -0.06
CA GLU A 355 -19.26 -3.22 -1.45
C GLU A 355 -20.78 -3.03 -1.49
N ILE A 356 -21.23 -1.86 -1.92
CA ILE A 356 -22.47 -1.80 -2.68
C ILE A 356 -22.02 -1.99 -4.13
N SER A 357 -21.86 -3.25 -4.53
CA SER A 357 -21.99 -3.58 -5.95
C SER A 357 -23.44 -3.29 -6.31
N LEU A 358 -23.66 -2.28 -7.17
CA LEU A 358 -24.86 -2.24 -7.99
C LEU A 358 -24.79 -3.33 -9.05
#